data_AF-A0AB38AD59-F1
#
_entry.id   AF-A0AB38AD59-F1
#
_cell.length_a   1.000
_cell.length_b   1.000
_cell.length_c   1.000
_cell.angle_alpha   90.00
_cell.angle_beta   90.00
_cell.angle_gamma   90.00
#
_symmetry.space_group_name_H-M   'P 1'
#
loop_
_entity.id
_entity.type
_entity.pdbx_description
1 polymer ?
#
loop_
_entity_poly.entity_id
_entity_poly.type
_entity_poly.pdbx_seq_one_letter_code
_entity_poly.pdbx_strand_id
1 'polypeptide(L)'
;MHAPAVGDLSDKGADVLLEALPDYPEPLAQAESELWLAARTPLDAARDLLAAARGDDERAPRRRLDAQQTLSLVAPDAEEALREVLDDRQLGGLARVWLAERALPGIPEPSQEMIFWLTVDTLAAQLDSAEEEEATTELRELVQGLTEQHSGFFESAWRVDHPATADVLEAMGRLHPDKKAAKEARKAAFKARSRQSD
;
A
#
# COMPACT_ATOMS: atom_id res chain seq x y z
N MET A 1 12.16 5.82 -26.11
CA MET A 1 11.22 5.09 -25.23
C MET A 1 9.83 5.47 -25.72
N HIS A 2 9.07 4.51 -26.23
CA HIS A 2 7.70 4.77 -26.68
C HIS A 2 6.88 4.84 -25.40
N ALA A 3 6.26 5.99 -25.09
CA ALA A 3 5.24 6.00 -24.05
C ALA A 3 4.16 4.99 -24.50
N PRO A 4 3.74 4.05 -23.65
CA PRO A 4 2.64 3.15 -24.00
C PRO A 4 1.42 4.01 -24.37
N ALA A 5 0.66 3.60 -25.38
CA ALA A 5 -0.58 4.28 -25.67
C ALA A 5 -1.60 3.89 -24.59
N VAL A 6 -2.39 4.85 -24.13
CA VAL A 6 -3.48 4.55 -23.18
C VAL A 6 -4.46 3.57 -23.84
N GLY A 7 -4.72 2.45 -23.17
CA GLY A 7 -5.56 1.33 -23.61
C GLY A 7 -4.79 0.07 -24.03
N ASP A 8 -3.46 0.12 -24.11
CA ASP A 8 -2.60 -1.01 -24.51
C ASP A 8 -2.67 -2.19 -23.52
N LEU A 9 -3.09 -1.96 -22.27
CA LEU A 9 -3.18 -2.99 -21.23
C LEU A 9 -4.59 -3.56 -21.07
N SER A 10 -5.60 -3.04 -21.77
CA SER A 10 -7.01 -3.40 -21.57
C SER A 10 -7.29 -4.90 -21.64
N ASP A 11 -6.58 -5.64 -22.50
CA ASP A 11 -6.68 -7.10 -22.70
C ASP A 11 -5.67 -7.93 -21.87
N LYS A 12 -4.86 -7.29 -21.00
CA LYS A 12 -3.77 -7.93 -20.24
C LYS A 12 -4.21 -8.38 -18.83
N GLY A 13 -3.39 -9.20 -18.18
CA GLY A 13 -3.60 -9.59 -16.78
C GLY A 13 -3.45 -8.41 -15.82
N ALA A 14 -4.01 -8.54 -14.62
CA ALA A 14 -3.86 -7.54 -13.56
C ALA A 14 -2.41 -7.40 -13.10
N ASP A 15 -1.62 -8.46 -13.15
CA ASP A 15 -0.18 -8.45 -12.88
C ASP A 15 0.57 -7.51 -13.82
N VAL A 16 0.28 -7.58 -15.12
CA VAL A 16 0.86 -6.71 -16.14
C VAL A 16 0.40 -5.27 -15.97
N LEU A 17 -0.89 -5.06 -15.65
CA LEU A 17 -1.40 -3.73 -15.34
C LEU A 17 -0.63 -3.10 -14.17
N LEU A 18 -0.60 -3.78 -13.03
CA LEU A 18 0.00 -3.27 -11.80
C LEU A 18 1.51 -3.06 -11.90
N GLU A 19 2.22 -3.86 -12.71
CA GLU A 19 3.64 -3.62 -12.99
C GLU A 19 3.87 -2.35 -13.83
N ALA A 20 2.93 -2.00 -14.71
CA ALA A 20 3.09 -0.89 -15.64
C ALA A 20 2.61 0.46 -15.08
N LEU A 21 1.57 0.48 -14.22
CA LEU A 21 0.98 1.72 -13.69
C LEU A 21 2.01 2.71 -13.08
N PRO A 22 3.05 2.27 -12.35
CA PRO A 22 4.06 3.18 -11.82
C PRO A 22 4.79 4.04 -12.85
N ASP A 23 4.87 3.58 -14.11
CA ASP A 23 5.56 4.29 -15.20
C ASP A 23 4.69 5.37 -15.86
N TYR A 24 3.42 5.49 -15.46
CA TYR A 24 2.47 6.45 -16.01
C TYR A 24 2.34 7.68 -15.10
N PRO A 25 2.24 8.88 -15.67
CA PRO A 25 1.68 10.02 -14.96
C PRO A 25 0.28 9.70 -14.42
N GLU A 26 -0.05 10.18 -13.22
CA GLU A 26 -1.29 9.83 -12.50
C GLU A 26 -2.57 9.90 -13.36
N PRO A 27 -2.82 10.96 -14.18
CA PRO A 27 -4.04 11.00 -15.01
C PRO A 27 -4.08 9.88 -16.07
N LEU A 28 -2.93 9.45 -16.57
CA LEU A 28 -2.85 8.38 -17.55
C LEU A 28 -2.94 7.00 -16.89
N ALA A 29 -2.39 6.84 -15.67
CA ALA A 29 -2.55 5.63 -14.87
C ALA A 29 -4.02 5.37 -14.55
N GLN A 30 -4.76 6.43 -14.18
CA GLN A 30 -6.21 6.34 -13.97
C GLN A 30 -6.95 5.94 -15.25
N ALA A 31 -6.67 6.60 -16.37
CA ALA A 31 -7.32 6.30 -17.64
C ALA A 31 -7.06 4.86 -18.12
N GLU A 32 -5.83 4.36 -17.96
CA GLU A 32 -5.47 2.96 -18.27
C GLU A 32 -6.26 1.99 -17.39
N SER A 33 -6.35 2.29 -16.09
CA SER A 33 -7.12 1.49 -15.13
C SER A 33 -8.59 1.43 -15.48
N GLU A 34 -9.20 2.55 -15.85
CA GLU A 34 -10.62 2.61 -16.28
C GLU A 34 -10.86 1.78 -17.54
N LEU A 35 -9.96 1.84 -18.53
CA LEU A 35 -10.06 1.03 -19.74
C LEU A 35 -9.87 -0.46 -19.49
N TRP A 36 -8.95 -0.83 -18.59
CA TRP A 36 -8.79 -2.21 -18.13
C TRP A 36 -10.07 -2.68 -17.44
N LEU A 37 -10.62 -1.91 -16.50
CA LEU A 37 -11.85 -2.26 -15.80
C LEU A 37 -13.05 -2.43 -16.75
N ALA A 38 -13.17 -1.61 -17.78
CA ALA A 38 -14.29 -1.64 -18.74
C ALA A 38 -14.40 -2.96 -19.53
N ALA A 39 -13.33 -3.74 -19.63
CA ALA A 39 -13.33 -5.03 -20.34
C ALA A 39 -13.77 -6.22 -19.48
N ARG A 40 -14.07 -6.01 -18.19
CA ARG A 40 -14.29 -7.07 -17.19
C ARG A 40 -15.55 -6.80 -16.37
N THR A 41 -16.06 -7.83 -15.69
CA THR A 41 -17.06 -7.63 -14.64
C THR A 41 -16.39 -7.06 -13.38
N PRO A 42 -17.08 -6.26 -12.54
CA PRO A 42 -16.51 -5.75 -11.29
C PRO A 42 -15.95 -6.84 -10.37
N LEU A 43 -16.65 -7.97 -10.29
CA LEU A 43 -16.25 -9.09 -9.45
C LEU A 43 -14.97 -9.77 -9.95
N ASP A 44 -14.89 -10.05 -11.25
CA ASP A 44 -13.70 -10.69 -11.85
C ASP A 44 -12.49 -9.75 -11.78
N ALA A 45 -12.69 -8.47 -12.11
CA ALA A 45 -11.66 -7.45 -12.01
C ALA A 45 -11.09 -7.35 -10.58
N ALA A 46 -11.97 -7.34 -9.56
CA ALA A 46 -11.54 -7.27 -8.18
C ALA A 46 -10.74 -8.51 -7.75
N ARG A 47 -11.18 -9.72 -8.13
CA ARG A 47 -10.44 -10.95 -7.83
C ARG A 47 -9.07 -10.98 -8.51
N ASP A 48 -8.99 -10.55 -9.76
CA ASP A 48 -7.73 -10.48 -10.50
C ASP A 48 -6.74 -9.49 -9.86
N LEU A 49 -7.21 -8.29 -9.49
CA LEU A 49 -6.40 -7.28 -8.80
C LEU A 49 -5.90 -7.76 -7.43
N LEU A 50 -6.80 -8.35 -6.62
CA LEU A 50 -6.44 -8.91 -5.32
C LEU A 50 -5.42 -10.04 -5.44
N ALA A 51 -5.55 -10.90 -6.45
CA ALA A 51 -4.59 -11.97 -6.70
C ALA A 51 -3.21 -11.41 -7.10
N ALA A 52 -3.17 -10.44 -8.00
CA ALA A 52 -1.93 -9.82 -8.49
C ALA A 52 -1.22 -8.95 -7.43
N ALA A 53 -1.96 -8.42 -6.45
CA ALA A 53 -1.43 -7.61 -5.35
C ALA A 53 -0.64 -8.42 -4.30
N ARG A 54 -0.66 -9.76 -4.36
CA ARG A 54 0.06 -10.61 -3.40
C ARG A 54 1.57 -10.60 -3.64
N GLY A 55 2.32 -10.92 -2.59
CA GLY A 55 3.76 -11.10 -2.64
C GLY A 55 4.49 -10.45 -1.45
N ASP A 56 5.74 -10.86 -1.28
CA ASP A 56 6.67 -10.42 -0.25
C ASP A 56 7.98 -9.83 -0.82
N ASP A 57 8.08 -9.73 -2.15
CA ASP A 57 9.18 -9.04 -2.83
C ASP A 57 9.14 -7.52 -2.62
N GLU A 58 10.25 -6.85 -2.94
CA GLU A 58 10.43 -5.41 -2.73
C GLU A 58 9.36 -4.55 -3.42
N ARG A 59 8.80 -5.01 -4.55
CA ARG A 59 7.76 -4.28 -5.29
C ARG A 59 6.35 -4.55 -4.76
N ALA A 60 6.17 -5.53 -3.87
CA ALA A 60 4.85 -5.93 -3.39
C ALA A 60 4.05 -4.81 -2.70
N PRO A 61 4.66 -3.93 -1.87
CA PRO A 61 3.95 -2.77 -1.32
C PRO A 61 3.40 -1.84 -2.40
N ARG A 62 4.21 -1.54 -3.42
CA ARG A 62 3.79 -0.69 -4.54
C ARG A 62 2.65 -1.33 -5.32
N ARG A 63 2.76 -2.61 -5.69
CA ARG A 63 1.67 -3.36 -6.35
C ARG A 63 0.38 -3.35 -5.54
N ARG A 64 0.45 -3.46 -4.21
CA ARG A 64 -0.73 -3.37 -3.32
C ARG A 64 -1.37 -1.99 -3.32
N LEU A 65 -0.56 -0.93 -3.31
CA LEU A 65 -1.05 0.44 -3.41
C LEU A 65 -1.73 0.70 -4.75
N ASP A 66 -1.12 0.30 -5.85
CA ASP A 66 -1.69 0.49 -7.20
C ASP A 66 -2.98 -0.35 -7.37
N ALA A 67 -3.03 -1.56 -6.78
CA ALA A 67 -4.23 -2.37 -6.73
C ALA A 67 -5.35 -1.72 -5.92
N GLN A 68 -5.04 -1.12 -4.76
CA GLN A 68 -5.98 -0.37 -3.95
C GLN A 68 -6.57 0.81 -4.73
N GLN A 69 -5.72 1.59 -5.41
CA GLN A 69 -6.15 2.73 -6.23
C GLN A 69 -7.05 2.27 -7.38
N THR A 70 -6.68 1.18 -8.07
CA THR A 70 -7.49 0.61 -9.15
C THR A 70 -8.83 0.08 -8.62
N LEU A 71 -8.82 -0.65 -7.50
CA LEU A 71 -10.03 -1.16 -6.83
C LEU A 71 -10.97 -0.02 -6.41
N SER A 72 -10.43 1.16 -6.08
CA SER A 72 -11.24 2.32 -5.70
C SER A 72 -12.18 2.78 -6.83
N LEU A 73 -11.83 2.50 -8.10
CA LEU A 73 -12.63 2.80 -9.29
C LEU A 73 -13.72 1.73 -9.57
N VAL A 74 -13.63 0.58 -8.92
CA VAL A 74 -14.54 -0.55 -9.16
C VAL A 74 -15.90 -0.31 -8.49
N ALA A 75 -16.97 -0.69 -9.21
CA ALA A 75 -18.34 -0.62 -8.72
C ALA A 75 -18.56 -1.47 -7.44
N PRO A 76 -19.56 -1.12 -6.60
CA PRO A 76 -19.85 -1.84 -5.35
C PRO A 76 -20.10 -3.35 -5.52
N ASP A 77 -20.50 -3.81 -6.70
CA ASP A 77 -20.70 -5.22 -7.06
C ASP A 77 -19.44 -6.10 -6.84
N ALA A 78 -18.28 -5.49 -6.61
CA ALA A 78 -17.05 -6.19 -6.19
C ALA A 78 -17.02 -6.61 -4.71
N GLU A 79 -18.00 -6.22 -3.87
CA GLU A 79 -18.00 -6.46 -2.41
C GLU A 79 -17.65 -7.90 -2.03
N GLU A 80 -18.19 -8.89 -2.76
CA GLU A 80 -17.94 -10.32 -2.51
C GLU A 80 -16.43 -10.64 -2.54
N ALA A 81 -15.70 -10.18 -3.55
CA ALA A 81 -14.26 -10.42 -3.67
C ALA A 81 -13.45 -9.80 -2.53
N LEU A 82 -13.84 -8.60 -2.05
CA LEU A 82 -13.16 -7.94 -0.94
C LEU A 82 -13.43 -8.68 0.38
N ARG A 83 -14.64 -9.23 0.57
CA ARG A 83 -14.97 -10.01 1.76
C ARG A 83 -14.21 -11.34 1.83
N GLU A 84 -13.92 -11.96 0.69
CA GLU A 84 -13.15 -13.22 0.61
C GLU A 84 -11.74 -13.12 1.22
N VAL A 85 -11.15 -11.93 1.21
CA VAL A 85 -9.76 -11.70 1.67
C VAL A 85 -9.67 -11.02 3.04
N LEU A 86 -10.76 -10.90 3.80
CA LEU A 86 -10.75 -10.21 5.10
C LEU A 86 -9.82 -10.86 6.13
N ASP A 87 -9.63 -12.17 6.07
CA ASP A 87 -8.70 -12.90 6.96
C ASP A 87 -7.29 -13.01 6.38
N ASP A 88 -7.07 -12.45 5.19
CA ASP A 88 -5.76 -12.42 4.56
C ASP A 88 -4.84 -11.41 5.23
N ARG A 89 -3.62 -11.85 5.53
CA ARG A 89 -2.62 -11.01 6.19
C ARG A 89 -2.20 -9.80 5.35
N GLN A 90 -2.07 -9.97 4.03
CA GLN A 90 -1.57 -8.93 3.13
C GLN A 90 -2.70 -8.04 2.62
N LEU A 91 -3.86 -8.62 2.37
CA LEU A 91 -4.97 -7.94 1.68
C LEU A 91 -6.10 -7.51 2.62
N GLY A 92 -6.22 -8.13 3.80
CA GLY A 92 -7.35 -7.90 4.71
C GLY A 92 -7.45 -6.46 5.20
N GLY A 93 -6.31 -5.76 5.37
CA GLY A 93 -6.30 -4.34 5.72
C GLY A 93 -6.89 -3.48 4.59
N LEU A 94 -6.38 -3.65 3.37
CA LEU A 94 -6.82 -2.94 2.17
C LEU A 94 -8.31 -3.18 1.86
N ALA A 95 -8.75 -4.44 1.97
CA ALA A 95 -10.15 -4.79 1.79
C ALA A 95 -11.08 -4.11 2.80
N ARG A 96 -10.65 -3.98 4.08
CA ARG A 96 -11.42 -3.22 5.09
C ARG A 96 -11.53 -1.75 4.73
N VAL A 97 -10.46 -1.13 4.24
CA VAL A 97 -10.49 0.28 3.78
C VAL A 97 -11.50 0.44 2.66
N TRP A 98 -11.43 -0.41 1.62
CA TRP A 98 -12.36 -0.36 0.48
C TRP A 98 -13.83 -0.49 0.91
N LEU A 99 -14.12 -1.46 1.80
CA LEU A 99 -15.47 -1.68 2.32
C LEU A 99 -15.96 -0.50 3.18
N ALA A 100 -15.08 0.06 4.00
CA ALA A 100 -15.40 1.16 4.92
C ALA A 100 -15.67 2.48 4.17
N GLU A 101 -14.87 2.80 3.15
CA GLU A 101 -15.07 3.98 2.29
C GLU A 101 -16.41 3.96 1.57
N ARG A 102 -16.96 2.77 1.33
CA ARG A 102 -18.28 2.55 0.73
C ARG A 102 -19.41 2.44 1.76
N ALA A 103 -19.11 2.66 3.04
CA ALA A 103 -20.06 2.54 4.15
C ALA A 103 -20.78 1.19 4.20
N LEU A 104 -20.12 0.11 3.77
CA LEU A 104 -20.69 -1.23 3.80
C LEU A 104 -20.69 -1.77 5.25
N PRO A 105 -21.77 -2.45 5.68
CA PRO A 105 -21.89 -2.91 7.06
C PRO A 105 -21.12 -4.22 7.31
N GLY A 106 -20.97 -4.58 8.58
CA GLY A 106 -20.45 -5.91 8.97
C GLY A 106 -18.98 -6.11 8.61
N ILE A 107 -18.18 -5.06 8.70
CA ILE A 107 -16.72 -5.11 8.58
C ILE A 107 -16.15 -5.48 9.96
N PRO A 108 -15.39 -6.57 10.11
CA PRO A 108 -14.75 -6.90 11.37
C PRO A 108 -13.70 -5.85 11.76
N GLU A 109 -13.68 -5.47 13.03
CA GLU A 109 -12.66 -4.56 13.58
C GLU A 109 -11.24 -5.08 13.27
N PRO A 110 -10.35 -4.22 12.74
CA PRO A 110 -8.98 -4.64 12.44
C PRO A 110 -8.19 -4.88 13.73
N SER A 111 -7.35 -5.91 13.73
CA SER A 111 -6.40 -6.13 14.82
C SER A 111 -5.32 -5.04 14.79
N GLN A 112 -4.71 -4.75 15.94
CA GLN A 112 -3.59 -3.81 16.01
C GLN A 112 -2.43 -4.25 15.08
N GLU A 113 -2.14 -5.54 15.02
CA GLU A 113 -1.12 -6.10 14.12
C GLU A 113 -1.41 -5.77 12.66
N MET A 114 -2.66 -5.94 12.21
CA MET A 114 -3.07 -5.61 10.84
C MET A 114 -2.92 -4.12 10.53
N ILE A 115 -3.34 -3.24 11.46
CA ILE A 115 -3.22 -1.77 11.29
C ILE A 115 -1.75 -1.39 11.09
N PHE A 116 -0.86 -1.90 11.93
CA PHE A 116 0.56 -1.59 11.83
C PHE A 116 1.20 -2.22 10.59
N TRP A 117 0.81 -3.43 10.22
CA TRP A 117 1.25 -4.08 8.99
C TRP A 117 0.89 -3.24 7.76
N LEU A 118 -0.38 -2.83 7.63
CA LEU A 118 -0.85 -1.97 6.54
C LEU A 118 -0.17 -0.61 6.54
N THR A 119 0.11 -0.04 7.72
CA THR A 119 0.80 1.25 7.83
C THR A 119 2.25 1.15 7.33
N VAL A 120 2.98 0.10 7.71
CA VAL A 120 4.33 -0.16 7.20
C VAL A 120 4.31 -0.38 5.70
N ASP A 121 3.36 -1.17 5.20
CA ASP A 121 3.21 -1.46 3.77
C ASP A 121 2.94 -0.20 2.95
N THR A 122 2.00 0.63 3.41
CA THR A 122 1.66 1.91 2.75
C THR A 122 2.86 2.85 2.73
N LEU A 123 3.59 2.97 3.84
CA LEU A 123 4.80 3.80 3.89
C LEU A 123 5.89 3.27 2.95
N ALA A 124 6.05 1.94 2.84
CA ALA A 124 7.01 1.33 1.93
C ALA A 124 6.67 1.67 0.46
N ALA A 125 5.39 1.60 0.09
CA ALA A 125 4.94 1.96 -1.26
C ALA A 125 5.19 3.46 -1.58
N GLN A 126 4.92 4.34 -0.62
CA GLN A 126 5.12 5.79 -0.77
C GLN A 126 6.60 6.20 -0.82
N LEU A 127 7.48 5.44 -0.15
CA LEU A 127 8.93 5.67 -0.19
C LEU A 127 9.53 5.36 -1.57
N ASP A 128 8.97 4.39 -2.29
CA ASP A 128 9.40 3.99 -3.63
C ASP A 128 9.11 5.08 -4.67
N SER A 129 8.05 5.87 -4.48
CA SER A 129 7.68 7.00 -5.36
C SER A 129 8.32 8.34 -4.97
N ALA A 130 9.04 8.42 -3.85
CA ALA A 130 9.49 9.68 -3.27
C ALA A 130 10.71 10.34 -3.96
N GLU A 131 10.97 10.06 -5.24
CA GLU A 131 12.10 10.65 -5.99
C GLU A 131 11.93 12.17 -6.22
N GLU A 132 10.70 12.68 -6.13
CA GLU A 132 10.37 14.10 -6.31
C GLU A 132 10.38 14.89 -4.98
N GLU A 133 10.78 16.17 -5.03
CA GLU A 133 10.86 17.03 -3.83
C GLU A 133 9.49 17.23 -3.15
N GLU A 134 8.41 17.26 -3.92
CA GLU A 134 7.03 17.39 -3.43
C GLU A 134 6.57 16.11 -2.72
N ALA A 135 6.77 14.94 -3.36
CA ALA A 135 6.52 13.63 -2.74
C ALA A 135 7.31 13.43 -1.43
N THR A 136 8.53 13.96 -1.37
CA THR A 136 9.34 13.98 -0.13
C THR A 136 8.73 14.85 0.96
N THR A 137 8.02 15.92 0.62
CA THR A 137 7.37 16.83 1.59
C THR A 137 6.12 16.18 2.17
N GLU A 138 5.23 15.65 1.33
CA GLU A 138 4.02 14.93 1.77
C GLU A 138 4.39 13.73 2.66
N LEU A 139 5.44 13.00 2.28
CA LEU A 139 5.91 11.87 3.07
C LEU A 139 6.45 12.29 4.44
N ARG A 140 7.09 13.47 4.56
CA ARG A 140 7.49 14.01 5.88
C ARG A 140 6.28 14.33 6.74
N GLU A 141 5.25 14.93 6.17
CA GLU A 141 4.01 15.25 6.88
C GLU A 141 3.30 13.99 7.36
N LEU A 142 3.21 12.97 6.50
CA LEU A 142 2.66 11.66 6.85
C LEU A 142 3.43 11.02 8.02
N VAL A 143 4.76 10.98 7.92
CA VAL A 143 5.63 10.43 8.97
C VAL A 143 5.47 11.19 10.28
N GLN A 144 5.37 12.51 10.24
CA GLN A 144 5.13 13.32 11.44
C GLN A 144 3.76 13.00 12.05
N GLY A 145 2.69 13.05 11.26
CA GLY A 145 1.32 12.83 11.72
C GLY A 145 1.13 11.45 12.38
N LEU A 146 1.71 10.40 11.82
CA LEU A 146 1.66 9.05 12.39
C LEU A 146 2.25 8.98 13.80
N THR A 147 3.38 9.65 14.03
CA THR A 147 4.06 9.62 15.33
C THR A 147 3.39 10.50 16.38
N GLU A 148 2.71 11.58 15.96
CA GLU A 148 1.94 12.46 16.83
C GLU A 148 0.63 11.79 17.29
N GLN A 149 -0.04 11.07 16.40
CA GLN A 149 -1.29 10.37 16.70
C GLN A 149 -1.08 9.12 17.56
N HIS A 150 0.07 8.45 17.43
CA HIS A 150 0.34 7.19 18.12
C HIS A 150 1.59 7.26 19.01
N SER A 151 1.39 7.66 20.27
CA SER A 151 2.44 7.57 21.28
C SER A 151 2.93 6.12 21.40
N GLY A 152 4.20 5.88 21.06
CA GLY A 152 4.78 4.54 21.04
C GLY A 152 4.74 3.83 19.68
N PHE A 153 4.38 4.53 18.60
CA PHE A 153 4.40 3.99 17.23
C PHE A 153 5.65 3.17 16.95
N PHE A 154 6.85 3.71 17.19
CA PHE A 154 8.10 3.02 16.92
C PHE A 154 8.29 1.75 17.73
N GLU A 155 7.80 1.70 18.98
CA GLU A 155 7.85 0.48 19.78
C GLU A 155 6.94 -0.60 19.20
N SER A 156 5.74 -0.26 18.74
CA SER A 156 4.88 -1.24 18.08
C SER A 156 5.41 -1.65 16.70
N ALA A 157 5.85 -0.68 15.90
CA ALA A 157 6.22 -0.87 14.50
C ALA A 157 7.42 -1.82 14.30
N TRP A 158 8.46 -1.76 15.15
CA TRP A 158 9.62 -2.67 14.98
C TRP A 158 9.26 -4.15 15.20
N ARG A 159 8.14 -4.42 15.87
CA ARG A 159 7.62 -5.77 16.13
C ARG A 159 6.70 -6.26 15.01
N VAL A 160 6.42 -5.45 14.00
CA VAL A 160 5.65 -5.86 12.83
C VAL A 160 6.48 -6.83 12.01
N ASP A 161 5.92 -8.01 11.76
CA ASP A 161 6.48 -8.95 10.83
C ASP A 161 6.11 -8.48 9.40
N HIS A 162 6.97 -7.70 8.77
CA HIS A 162 6.81 -7.22 7.39
C HIS A 162 8.21 -7.06 6.77
N PRO A 163 8.42 -7.49 5.50
CA PRO A 163 9.75 -7.39 4.86
C PRO A 163 10.35 -5.98 4.94
N ALA A 164 9.56 -4.96 4.59
CA ALA A 164 9.97 -3.56 4.59
C ALA A 164 10.07 -2.85 5.97
N THR A 165 9.79 -3.52 7.10
CA THR A 165 9.73 -2.84 8.43
C THR A 165 11.01 -2.07 8.74
N ALA A 166 12.17 -2.68 8.52
CA ALA A 166 13.45 -2.06 8.83
C ALA A 166 13.72 -0.81 7.99
N ASP A 167 13.47 -0.90 6.69
CA ASP A 167 13.78 0.17 5.73
C ASP A 167 12.82 1.36 5.89
N VAL A 168 11.54 1.10 6.15
CA VAL A 168 10.56 2.13 6.50
C VAL A 168 10.98 2.88 7.76
N LEU A 169 11.32 2.17 8.83
CA LEU A 169 11.75 2.81 10.09
C LEU A 169 13.04 3.63 9.91
N GLU A 170 13.96 3.16 9.07
CA GLU A 170 15.17 3.90 8.76
C GLU A 170 14.85 5.19 7.98
N ALA A 171 14.00 5.10 6.96
CA ALA A 171 13.55 6.24 6.18
C ALA A 171 12.82 7.27 7.04
N MET A 172 11.93 6.84 7.93
CA MET A 172 11.31 7.70 8.94
C MET A 172 12.37 8.42 9.77
N GLY A 173 13.42 7.72 10.21
CA GLY A 173 14.54 8.33 10.93
C GLY A 173 15.28 9.41 10.15
N ARG A 174 15.36 9.31 8.81
CA ARG A 174 15.96 10.33 7.94
C ARG A 174 15.02 11.52 7.70
N LEU A 175 13.72 11.26 7.56
CA LEU A 175 12.72 12.26 7.17
C LEU A 175 12.15 13.08 8.34
N HIS A 176 12.06 12.48 9.53
CA HIS A 176 11.34 13.06 10.67
C HIS A 176 11.96 14.38 11.16
N PRO A 177 11.17 15.47 11.29
CA PRO A 177 11.69 16.79 11.69
C PRO A 177 12.13 16.86 13.16
N ASP A 178 11.41 16.19 14.07
CA ASP A 178 11.83 16.07 15.47
C ASP A 178 13.02 15.11 15.65
N LYS A 179 14.10 15.61 16.27
CA LYS A 179 15.36 14.85 16.45
C LYS A 179 15.21 13.67 17.40
N LYS A 180 14.29 13.71 18.37
CA LYS A 180 14.09 12.63 19.34
C LYS A 180 13.35 11.47 18.65
N ALA A 181 12.24 11.75 17.98
CA ALA A 181 11.51 10.78 17.17
C ALA A 181 12.40 10.18 16.08
N ALA A 182 13.18 10.99 15.37
CA ALA A 182 14.14 10.52 14.39
C ALA A 182 15.18 9.54 14.99
N LYS A 183 15.61 9.76 16.23
CA LYS A 183 16.53 8.85 16.93
C LYS A 183 15.84 7.54 17.34
N GLU A 184 14.61 7.61 17.83
CA GLU A 184 13.83 6.42 18.19
C GLU A 184 13.50 5.56 16.96
N ALA A 185 13.17 6.17 15.82
CA ALA A 185 12.99 5.48 14.54
C ALA A 185 14.23 4.69 14.12
N ARG A 186 15.43 5.30 14.17
CA ARG A 186 16.69 4.61 13.85
C ARG A 186 16.98 3.44 14.79
N LYS A 187 16.69 3.58 16.09
CA LYS A 187 16.82 2.46 17.04
C LYS A 187 15.84 1.34 16.74
N ALA A 188 14.60 1.69 16.41
CA ALA A 188 13.57 0.74 16.02
C ALA A 188 13.96 -0.02 14.74
N ALA A 189 14.52 0.67 13.74
CA ALA A 189 15.07 0.05 12.53
C ALA A 189 16.17 -0.97 12.85
N PHE A 190 17.11 -0.62 13.74
CA PHE A 190 18.15 -1.55 14.18
C PHE A 190 17.58 -2.80 14.87
N LYS A 191 16.58 -2.64 15.75
CA LYS A 191 15.88 -3.77 16.39
C LYS A 191 15.18 -4.65 15.36
N ALA A 192 14.50 -4.07 14.37
CA ALA A 192 13.81 -4.79 13.32
C ALA A 192 14.79 -5.63 12.47
N ARG A 193 15.91 -5.05 12.02
CA ARG A 193 16.95 -5.78 11.26
C ARG A 193 17.54 -6.95 12.05
N SER A 194 17.79 -6.74 13.35
CA SER A 194 18.33 -7.79 14.23
C SER A 194 17.37 -8.98 14.30
N ARG A 195 16.08 -8.73 14.48
CA ARG A 195 15.04 -9.77 14.53
C ARG A 195 14.87 -10.52 13.19
N GLN A 196 14.99 -9.83 12.06
CA GLN A 196 14.89 -10.47 10.74
C GLN A 196 16.10 -11.37 10.41
N SER A 197 17.21 -11.20 11.12
CA SER A 197 18.45 -11.97 10.92
C SER A 197 18.56 -13.19 11.85
N ASP A 198 17.64 -13.34 12.81
CA ASP A 198 17.54 -14.44 13.78
C ASP A 198 16.61 -15.56 13.26
#